data_AF-A0A7J3QDR4-F1
#
_entry.id   AF-A0A7J3QDR4-F1
#
_cell.length_a   1.000
_cell.length_b   1.000
_cell.length_c   1.000
_cell.angle_alpha   90.00
_cell.angle_beta   90.00
_cell.angle_gamma   90.00
#
_symmetry.space_group_name_H-M   'P 1'
#
loop_
_entity.id
_entity.type
_entity.pdbx_description
1 polymer ?
#
loop_
_entity_poly.entity_id
_entity_poly.type
_entity_poly.pdbx_seq_one_letter_code
_entity_poly.pdbx_strand_id
1 'polypeptide(L)'
;MPNTIALLAMSISFLINGIAFYGITKIIDRYKYVEGGAKVDRVVRKAHISKKKMTIASTQVKRIRGTVFRLSMFQFLIPFSAYIGTIIIYTLISFYIFGIFIEYINLNDICLAPIPIEIPIEGGCRVPVMWIHFLIFLIFLPFYDYYARRKLGSY
;
A
#
# COMPACT_ATOMS: atom_id res chain seq x y z
N MET A 1 10.93 -28.58 -5.23
CA MET A 1 10.32 -27.49 -6.02
C MET A 1 9.49 -26.47 -5.22
N PRO A 2 8.78 -26.77 -4.11
CA PRO A 2 7.94 -25.77 -3.44
C PRO A 2 8.74 -24.57 -2.89
N ASN A 3 9.99 -24.80 -2.47
CA ASN A 3 10.87 -23.73 -1.97
C ASN A 3 11.21 -22.70 -3.06
N THR A 4 11.42 -23.13 -4.30
CA THR A 4 11.78 -22.23 -5.41
C THR A 4 10.61 -21.31 -5.79
N ILE A 5 9.39 -21.87 -5.77
CA ILE A 5 8.13 -21.15 -6.00
C ILE A 5 7.92 -20.08 -4.93
N ALA A 6 8.03 -20.46 -3.65
CA ALA A 6 7.88 -19.53 -2.54
C ALA A 6 8.94 -18.41 -2.59
N LEU A 7 10.20 -18.76 -2.88
CA LEU A 7 11.30 -17.78 -3.03
C LEU A 7 11.05 -16.80 -4.18
N LEU A 8 10.55 -17.27 -5.31
CA LEU A 8 10.22 -16.42 -6.45
C LEU A 8 9.09 -15.45 -6.11
N ALA A 9 8.00 -15.96 -5.50
CA ALA A 9 6.87 -15.15 -5.07
C ALA A 9 7.27 -14.09 -4.05
N MET A 10 8.09 -14.47 -3.06
CA MET A 10 8.65 -13.54 -2.07
C MET A 10 9.49 -12.47 -2.76
N SER A 11 10.42 -12.85 -3.63
CA SER A 11 11.32 -11.93 -4.33
C SER A 11 10.57 -10.89 -5.16
N ILE A 12 9.59 -11.33 -5.96
CA ILE A 12 8.73 -10.44 -6.77
C ILE A 12 7.95 -9.48 -5.87
N SER A 13 7.37 -10.00 -4.79
CA SER A 13 6.58 -9.20 -3.85
C SER A 13 7.39 -8.12 -3.16
N PHE A 14 8.56 -8.48 -2.62
CA PHE A 14 9.44 -7.53 -1.95
C PHE A 14 9.97 -6.48 -2.91
N LEU A 15 10.33 -6.87 -4.14
CA LEU A 15 10.80 -5.95 -5.16
C LEU A 15 9.75 -4.90 -5.51
N ILE A 16 8.54 -5.32 -5.87
CA ILE A 16 7.48 -4.41 -6.34
C ILE A 16 6.98 -3.55 -5.18
N ASN A 17 6.75 -4.12 -3.99
CA ASN A 17 6.35 -3.34 -2.82
C ASN A 17 7.47 -2.36 -2.40
N GLY A 18 8.75 -2.72 -2.54
CA GLY A 18 9.88 -1.83 -2.32
C GLY A 18 9.91 -0.66 -3.31
N ILE A 19 9.67 -0.91 -4.60
CA ILE A 19 9.56 0.13 -5.63
C ILE A 19 8.38 1.06 -5.34
N ALA A 20 7.23 0.49 -4.98
CA ALA A 20 6.04 1.25 -4.63
C ALA A 20 6.24 2.11 -3.37
N PHE A 21 6.91 1.57 -2.35
CA PHE A 21 7.33 2.30 -1.16
C PHE A 21 8.23 3.48 -1.50
N TYR A 22 9.27 3.24 -2.30
CA TYR A 22 10.13 4.31 -2.79
C TYR A 22 9.34 5.38 -3.56
N GLY A 23 8.43 4.98 -4.45
CA GLY A 23 7.56 5.91 -5.18
C GLY A 23 6.70 6.79 -4.27
N ILE A 24 6.08 6.20 -3.24
CA ILE A 24 5.30 6.96 -2.25
C ILE A 24 6.18 7.94 -1.49
N THR A 25 7.36 7.51 -1.03
CA THR A 25 8.24 8.42 -0.27
C THR A 25 8.60 9.67 -1.07
N LYS A 26 8.86 9.52 -2.38
CA LYS A 26 9.12 10.64 -3.30
C LYS A 26 7.91 11.53 -3.52
N ILE A 27 6.73 10.95 -3.65
CA ILE A 27 5.48 11.72 -3.79
C ILE A 27 5.26 12.56 -2.53
N ILE A 28 5.35 11.95 -1.35
CA ILE A 28 5.17 12.63 -0.06
C ILE A 28 6.20 13.76 0.10
N ASP A 29 7.46 13.52 -0.23
CA ASP A 29 8.50 14.57 -0.17
C ASP A 29 8.22 15.76 -1.11
N ARG A 30 7.56 15.52 -2.25
CA ARG A 30 7.13 16.58 -3.17
C ARG A 30 5.98 17.41 -2.60
N TYR A 31 5.11 16.81 -1.80
CA TYR A 31 4.01 17.49 -1.12
C TYR A 31 4.47 18.02 0.25
N LYS A 32 5.30 19.08 0.26
CA LYS A 32 5.68 19.80 1.49
C LYS A 32 4.45 20.39 2.19
N TYR A 33 3.86 19.63 3.11
CA TYR A 33 2.63 20.00 3.83
C TYR A 33 2.90 20.95 5.03
N VAL A 34 4.11 20.91 5.57
CA VAL A 34 4.46 21.49 6.89
C VAL A 34 4.54 23.03 6.89
N GLU A 35 4.76 23.69 5.76
CA GLU A 35 4.77 25.17 5.72
C GLU A 35 3.36 25.80 5.59
N GLY A 36 2.34 24.98 5.26
CA GLY A 36 0.98 25.45 5.04
C GLY A 36 0.16 25.59 6.33
N GLY A 37 0.24 24.61 7.24
CA GLY A 37 -0.63 24.52 8.42
C GLY A 37 -0.56 25.74 9.35
N ALA A 38 0.64 26.13 9.79
CA ALA A 38 0.81 27.29 10.66
C ALA A 38 0.43 28.62 9.99
N LYS A 39 0.62 28.74 8.67
CA LYS A 39 0.15 29.92 7.91
C LYS A 39 -1.37 29.95 7.81
N VAL A 40 -2.00 28.80 7.67
CA VAL A 40 -3.45 28.67 7.50
C VAL A 40 -4.17 28.89 8.81
N ASP A 41 -3.67 28.38 9.93
CA ASP A 41 -4.24 28.68 11.25
C ASP A 41 -4.25 30.19 11.54
N ARG A 42 -3.19 30.91 11.17
CA ARG A 42 -3.15 32.37 11.29
C ARG A 42 -4.18 33.07 10.41
N VAL A 43 -4.45 32.54 9.21
CA VAL A 43 -5.44 33.10 8.27
C VAL A 43 -6.86 32.78 8.72
N VAL A 44 -7.10 31.58 9.23
CA VAL A 44 -8.40 31.13 9.78
C VAL A 44 -8.77 31.95 11.02
N ARG A 45 -7.83 32.18 11.95
CA ARG A 45 -8.07 33.07 13.11
C ARG A 45 -8.49 34.48 12.72
N LYS A 46 -8.03 34.98 11.57
CA LYS A 46 -8.36 36.31 11.02
C LYS A 46 -9.62 36.32 10.14
N ALA A 47 -10.25 35.16 9.90
CA ALA A 47 -11.40 35.03 9.01
C ALA A 47 -12.64 35.78 9.53
N HIS A 48 -12.81 35.88 10.86
CA HIS A 48 -13.95 36.57 11.49
C HIS A 48 -13.94 38.10 11.32
N ILE A 49 -12.82 38.68 10.87
CA ILE A 49 -12.64 40.14 10.81
C ILE A 49 -13.35 40.76 9.58
N SER A 50 -13.53 40.02 8.48
CA SER A 50 -14.12 40.57 7.24
C SER A 50 -14.57 39.46 6.29
N LYS A 51 -15.66 39.70 5.54
CA LYS A 51 -16.12 38.82 4.45
C LYS A 51 -14.99 38.49 3.47
N LYS A 52 -14.13 39.45 3.12
CA LYS A 52 -12.99 39.22 2.21
C LYS A 52 -11.96 38.26 2.80
N LYS A 53 -11.67 38.36 4.11
CA LYS A 53 -10.74 37.46 4.81
C LYS A 53 -11.33 36.07 4.98
N MET A 54 -12.64 35.96 5.18
CA MET A 54 -13.36 34.69 5.20
C MET A 54 -13.25 33.96 3.86
N THR A 55 -13.41 34.65 2.72
CA THR A 55 -13.26 34.03 1.39
C THR A 55 -11.83 33.57 1.11
N ILE A 56 -10.83 34.33 1.57
CA ILE A 56 -9.41 33.94 1.44
C ILE A 56 -9.13 32.67 2.27
N ALA A 57 -9.62 32.64 3.52
CA ALA A 57 -9.46 31.49 4.40
C ALA A 57 -10.14 30.23 3.83
N SER A 58 -11.38 30.34 3.35
CA SER A 58 -12.11 29.20 2.77
C SER A 58 -11.42 28.64 1.52
N THR A 59 -10.84 29.50 0.68
CA THR A 59 -10.08 29.09 -0.50
C THR A 59 -8.81 28.34 -0.11
N GLN A 60 -8.09 28.81 0.90
CA GLN A 60 -6.89 28.13 1.41
C GLN A 60 -7.24 26.77 2.04
N VAL A 61 -8.29 26.70 2.86
CA VAL A 61 -8.77 25.44 3.46
C VAL A 61 -9.19 24.45 2.37
N LYS A 62 -9.92 24.89 1.33
CA LYS A 62 -10.32 24.03 0.20
C LYS A 62 -9.09 23.49 -0.54
N ARG A 63 -8.07 24.32 -0.77
CA ARG A 63 -6.80 23.90 -1.41
C ARG A 63 -6.10 22.83 -0.59
N ILE A 64 -5.98 23.03 0.72
CA ILE A 64 -5.34 22.08 1.65
C ILE A 64 -6.11 20.77 1.69
N ARG A 65 -7.43 20.81 1.85
CA ARG A 65 -8.28 19.61 1.84
C ARG A 65 -8.11 18.81 0.56
N GLY A 66 -8.02 19.48 -0.58
CA GLY A 66 -7.71 18.85 -1.87
C GLY A 66 -6.34 18.17 -1.89
N THR A 67 -5.32 18.80 -1.31
CA THR A 67 -3.98 18.21 -1.18
C THR A 67 -3.96 17.00 -0.25
N VAL A 68 -4.61 17.07 0.93
CA VAL A 68 -4.76 15.91 1.84
C VAL A 68 -5.44 14.77 1.13
N PHE A 69 -6.58 15.04 0.50
CA PHE A 69 -7.34 14.02 -0.19
C PHE A 69 -6.50 13.31 -1.25
N ARG A 70 -5.76 14.07 -2.07
CA ARG A 70 -4.85 13.48 -3.07
C ARG A 70 -3.76 12.62 -2.42
N LEU A 71 -3.19 13.07 -1.31
CA LEU A 71 -2.11 12.35 -0.64
C LEU A 71 -2.61 11.06 0.02
N SER A 72 -3.76 11.11 0.70
CA SER A 72 -4.46 9.92 1.20
C SER A 72 -4.82 8.95 0.08
N MET A 73 -5.27 9.49 -1.06
CA MET A 73 -5.56 8.68 -2.24
C MET A 73 -4.31 7.98 -2.78
N PHE A 74 -3.17 8.66 -2.86
CA PHE A 74 -1.89 8.03 -3.26
C PHE A 74 -1.41 6.98 -2.25
N GLN A 75 -1.59 7.24 -0.95
CA GLN A 75 -1.23 6.32 0.13
C GLN A 75 -2.03 5.02 0.05
N PHE A 76 -3.25 5.04 -0.49
CA PHE A 76 -4.05 3.83 -0.72
C PHE A 76 -3.81 3.22 -2.11
N LEU A 77 -3.88 4.02 -3.17
CA LEU A 77 -3.82 3.53 -4.55
C LEU A 77 -2.49 2.90 -4.90
N ILE A 78 -1.37 3.48 -4.47
CA ILE A 78 -0.05 2.98 -4.86
C ILE A 78 0.22 1.59 -4.24
N PRO A 79 0.09 1.37 -2.92
CA PRO A 79 0.30 0.05 -2.34
C PRO A 79 -0.69 -0.97 -2.89
N PHE A 80 -1.95 -0.58 -3.11
CA PHE A 80 -2.96 -1.47 -3.66
C PHE A 80 -2.67 -1.85 -5.12
N SER A 81 -2.26 -0.90 -5.97
CA SER A 81 -1.81 -1.18 -7.33
C SER A 81 -0.55 -2.03 -7.38
N ALA A 82 0.35 -1.85 -6.40
CA ALA A 82 1.55 -2.66 -6.27
C ALA A 82 1.21 -4.10 -5.91
N TYR A 83 0.26 -4.30 -4.98
CA TYR A 83 -0.27 -5.62 -4.65
C TYR A 83 -0.92 -6.30 -5.87
N ILE A 84 -1.83 -5.63 -6.58
CA ILE A 84 -2.41 -6.17 -7.81
C ILE A 84 -1.32 -6.47 -8.86
N GLY A 85 -0.38 -5.54 -9.03
CA GLY A 85 0.76 -5.71 -9.93
C GLY A 85 1.63 -6.91 -9.58
N THR A 86 1.87 -7.18 -8.29
CA THR A 86 2.63 -8.37 -7.85
C THR A 86 1.94 -9.66 -8.26
N ILE A 87 0.61 -9.74 -8.10
CA ILE A 87 -0.16 -10.93 -8.48
C ILE A 87 -0.11 -11.10 -9.99
N ILE A 88 -0.36 -10.06 -10.77
CA ILE A 88 -0.34 -10.12 -12.24
C ILE A 88 1.04 -10.55 -12.74
N ILE A 89 2.11 -9.89 -12.26
CA ILE A 89 3.48 -10.19 -12.69
C ILE A 89 3.86 -11.61 -12.30
N TYR A 90 3.53 -12.03 -11.08
CA TYR A 90 3.77 -13.40 -10.63
C TYR A 90 3.03 -14.40 -11.52
N THR A 91 1.73 -14.22 -11.77
CA THR A 91 0.95 -15.12 -12.63
C THR A 91 1.52 -15.20 -14.05
N LEU A 92 1.96 -14.08 -14.63
CA LEU A 92 2.58 -14.07 -15.97
C LEU A 92 3.93 -14.82 -15.98
N ILE A 93 4.77 -14.59 -14.98
CA ILE A 93 6.06 -15.27 -14.84
C ILE A 93 5.86 -16.77 -14.59
N SER A 94 4.94 -17.14 -13.71
CA SER A 94 4.60 -18.53 -13.41
C SER A 94 4.05 -19.26 -14.63
N PHE A 95 3.17 -18.61 -15.40
CA PHE A 95 2.69 -19.18 -16.65
C PHE A 95 3.83 -19.39 -17.67
N TYR A 96 4.74 -18.42 -17.80
CA TYR A 96 5.86 -18.52 -18.73
C TYR A 96 6.89 -19.60 -18.34
N ILE A 97 7.22 -19.72 -17.05
CA ILE A 97 8.26 -20.63 -16.56
C ILE A 97 7.72 -22.05 -16.33
N PHE A 98 6.53 -22.17 -15.74
CA PHE A 98 5.98 -23.44 -15.25
C PHE A 98 4.73 -23.90 -16.01
N GLY A 99 4.15 -23.06 -16.88
CA GLY A 99 2.94 -23.38 -17.64
C GLY A 99 1.66 -23.41 -16.80
N ILE A 100 1.69 -22.92 -15.55
CA ILE A 100 0.59 -23.01 -14.58
C ILE A 100 0.21 -21.60 -14.09
N PHE A 101 -1.09 -21.32 -13.99
CA PHE A 101 -1.61 -20.01 -13.57
C PHE A 101 -1.63 -19.82 -12.05
N ILE A 102 -1.87 -20.88 -11.29
CA ILE A 102 -2.00 -20.84 -9.83
C ILE A 102 -1.15 -21.95 -9.23
N GLU A 103 -0.08 -21.55 -8.55
CA GLU A 103 0.76 -22.47 -7.82
C GLU A 103 0.30 -22.58 -6.36
N TYR A 104 0.50 -23.77 -5.82
CA TYR A 104 0.15 -24.12 -4.45
C TYR A 104 1.37 -24.70 -3.76
N ILE A 105 1.53 -24.36 -2.48
CA ILE A 105 2.50 -24.99 -1.59
C ILE A 105 1.79 -26.15 -0.92
N ASN A 106 2.30 -27.37 -1.13
CA ASN A 106 1.81 -28.55 -0.43
C ASN A 106 2.43 -28.59 0.98
N LEU A 107 1.57 -28.69 1.99
CA LEU A 107 1.91 -28.98 3.37
C LEU A 107 1.51 -30.43 3.65
N ASN A 108 2.41 -31.20 4.26
CA ASN A 108 2.18 -32.61 4.59
C ASN A 108 1.45 -32.80 5.94
N ASP A 109 0.86 -31.73 6.47
CA ASP A 109 0.22 -31.67 7.79
C ASP A 109 -1.30 -31.40 7.67
N ILE A 110 -1.99 -31.50 8.80
CA ILE A 110 -3.41 -31.19 8.95
C ILE A 110 -3.63 -29.69 8.73
N CYS A 111 -4.74 -29.32 8.07
CA CYS A 111 -5.04 -27.91 7.80
C CYS A 111 -5.43 -27.23 9.12
N LEU A 112 -4.72 -26.14 9.43
CA LEU A 112 -4.97 -25.31 10.61
C LEU A 112 -5.85 -24.10 10.26
N ALA A 113 -5.74 -23.60 9.03
CA ALA A 113 -6.50 -22.45 8.55
C ALA A 113 -7.76 -22.89 7.78
N PRO A 114 -8.84 -22.09 7.83
CA PRO A 114 -10.03 -22.38 7.03
C PRO A 114 -9.79 -22.09 5.53
N ILE A 115 -10.61 -22.69 4.69
CA ILE A 115 -10.75 -22.31 3.27
C ILE A 115 -11.12 -20.81 3.21
N PRO A 116 -10.53 -19.99 2.33
CA PRO A 116 -9.66 -20.34 1.20
C PRO A 116 -8.14 -20.19 1.47
N ILE A 117 -7.72 -20.13 2.73
CA ILE A 117 -6.30 -20.00 3.08
C ILE A 117 -5.57 -21.32 2.86
N GLU A 118 -6.14 -22.38 3.42
CA GLU A 118 -5.70 -23.75 3.22
C GLU A 118 -6.82 -24.55 2.55
N ILE A 119 -6.44 -25.29 1.52
CA ILE A 119 -7.35 -26.17 0.78
C ILE A 119 -7.01 -27.60 1.20
N PRO A 120 -7.94 -28.33 1.83
CA PRO A 120 -7.70 -29.71 2.21
C PRO A 120 -7.58 -30.58 0.95
N ILE A 121 -6.57 -31.45 0.94
CA ILE A 121 -6.35 -32.48 -0.09
C ILE A 121 -6.13 -33.84 0.57
N GLU A 122 -6.26 -34.93 -0.18
CA GLU A 122 -5.94 -36.25 0.34
C GLU A 122 -4.47 -36.30 0.80
N GLY A 123 -4.27 -36.55 2.09
CA GLY A 123 -2.95 -36.67 2.70
C GLY A 123 -2.23 -35.35 3.03
N GLY A 124 -2.92 -34.20 3.00
CA GLY A 124 -2.31 -32.92 3.43
C GLY A 124 -3.13 -31.69 3.07
N CYS A 125 -2.45 -30.54 2.96
CA CYS A 125 -3.08 -29.24 2.69
C CYS A 125 -2.34 -28.47 1.60
N ARG A 126 -3.08 -27.64 0.85
CA ARG A 126 -2.52 -26.75 -0.16
C ARG A 126 -2.75 -25.30 0.22
N VAL A 127 -1.69 -24.51 0.23
CA VAL A 127 -1.75 -23.06 0.41
C VAL A 127 -1.52 -22.37 -0.93
N PRO A 128 -2.48 -21.57 -1.43
CA PRO A 128 -2.27 -20.74 -2.61
C PRO A 128 -1.12 -19.74 -2.39
N VAL A 129 -0.21 -19.64 -3.37
CA VAL A 129 0.93 -18.70 -3.27
C VAL A 129 0.49 -17.23 -3.21
N MET A 130 -0.74 -16.91 -3.65
CA MET A 130 -1.34 -15.58 -3.50
C MET A 130 -1.28 -15.05 -2.05
N TRP A 131 -1.35 -15.91 -1.04
CA TRP A 131 -1.26 -15.50 0.35
C TRP A 131 0.11 -14.97 0.73
N ILE A 132 1.19 -15.41 0.09
CA ILE A 132 2.54 -14.85 0.29
C ILE A 132 2.56 -13.38 -0.16
N HIS A 133 2.00 -13.08 -1.33
CA HIS A 133 1.89 -11.71 -1.84
C HIS A 133 1.08 -10.83 -0.88
N PHE A 134 -0.02 -11.37 -0.35
CA PHE A 134 -0.87 -10.65 0.60
C PHE A 134 -0.16 -10.38 1.93
N LEU A 135 0.53 -11.37 2.50
CA LEU A 135 1.29 -11.21 3.74
C LEU A 135 2.41 -10.18 3.60
N ILE A 136 3.14 -10.20 2.48
CA ILE A 136 4.19 -9.21 2.22
C ILE A 136 3.56 -7.81 2.06
N PHE A 137 2.45 -7.68 1.35
CA PHE A 137 1.71 -6.42 1.27
C PHE A 137 1.32 -5.90 2.67
N LEU A 138 0.80 -6.77 3.55
CA LEU A 138 0.46 -6.39 4.93
C LEU A 138 1.67 -5.93 5.73
N ILE A 139 2.85 -6.54 5.53
CA ILE A 139 4.11 -6.09 6.16
C ILE A 139 4.45 -4.66 5.72
N PHE A 140 4.21 -4.30 4.46
CA PHE A 140 4.54 -2.96 3.95
C PHE A 140 3.58 -1.86 4.41
N LEU A 141 2.30 -2.16 4.66
CA LEU A 141 1.28 -1.19 5.12
C LEU A 141 1.73 -0.29 6.29
N PRO A 142 2.24 -0.82 7.42
CA PRO A 142 2.67 0.02 8.54
C PRO A 142 3.84 0.95 8.16
N PHE A 143 4.74 0.53 7.25
CA PHE A 143 5.84 1.39 6.80
C PHE A 143 5.34 2.58 5.98
N TYR A 144 4.36 2.36 5.10
CA TYR A 144 3.72 3.44 4.34
C TYR A 144 3.08 4.48 5.28
N ASP A 145 2.32 4.00 6.29
CA ASP A 145 1.65 4.89 7.25
C ASP A 145 2.64 5.64 8.13
N TYR A 146 3.65 4.95 8.66
CA TYR A 146 4.69 5.57 9.47
C TYR A 146 5.42 6.69 8.72
N TYR A 147 5.84 6.46 7.47
CA TYR A 147 6.54 7.48 6.69
C TYR A 147 5.64 8.68 6.39
N ALA A 148 4.38 8.45 6.03
CA ALA A 148 3.42 9.50 5.78
C ALA A 148 3.19 10.38 7.01
N ARG A 149 2.92 9.77 8.18
CA ARG A 149 2.72 10.52 9.44
C ARG A 149 3.95 11.33 9.83
N ARG A 150 5.15 10.73 9.75
CA ARG A 150 6.41 11.40 10.08
C ARG A 150 6.65 12.65 9.22
N LYS A 151 6.33 12.61 7.93
CA LYS A 151 6.56 13.73 7.00
C LYS A 151 5.48 14.79 7.03
N LEU A 152 4.24 14.41 7.36
CA LEU A 152 3.11 15.33 7.46
C LEU A 152 3.06 16.07 8.80
N GLY A 153 3.91 15.73 9.76
CA GLY A 153 4.07 16.46 11.02
C GLY A 153 2.91 16.25 12.00
N SER A 154 2.29 15.06 12.01
CA SER A 154 1.28 14.70 13.01
C SER A 154 1.87 14.24 14.36
N TYR A 155 2.92 14.92 14.82
CA TYR A 155 3.45 14.85 16.19
C TYR A 155 3.80 16.26 16.66
#